data_AF-A0A4P5V8Q5-F1
#
_entry.id   AF-A0A4P5V8Q5-F1
#
_cell.length_a   1.000
_cell.length_b   1.000
_cell.length_c   1.000
_cell.angle_alpha   90.00
_cell.angle_beta   90.00
_cell.angle_gamma   90.00
#
_symmetry.space_group_name_H-M   'P 1'
#
loop_
_entity.id
_entity.type
_entity.pdbx_description
1 polymer ?
#
loop_
_entity_poly.entity_id
_entity_poly.type
_entity_poly.pdbx_seq_one_letter_code
_entity_poly.pdbx_strand_id
1 'polypeptide(L)'
;MANDSVVPNDAVIPLDQLFDDLAHPNPYIQSQAFTAMVRDWPEQALPRLLQLLDQPDISLRRASVRGIGAFGAAALLPLADVFQGSTDSTVRASCVKAYAQVASNQPGVLFPPEAMAALHDGLNDDSPVVAVASVMALGQVGVQAVSLLLAVAQGSNPAQAVAAVNALAQIADPELEGKLRALQQQVGLDPYVLETLESALARAKDLKARQLH
;
A
#
# COMPACT_ATOMS: atom_id res chain seq x y z
N MET A 1 16.92 -40.91 35.17
CA MET A 1 18.03 -40.18 34.52
C MET A 1 17.41 -38.97 33.86
N ALA A 2 17.58 -37.80 34.47
CA ALA A 2 17.15 -36.52 33.90
C ALA A 2 18.35 -35.90 33.17
N ASN A 3 18.17 -35.44 31.94
CA ASN A 3 18.00 -34.01 31.67
C ASN A 3 17.78 -33.80 30.17
N ASP A 4 16.62 -33.26 29.82
CA ASP A 4 16.36 -32.61 28.54
C ASP A 4 17.30 -31.43 28.35
N SER A 5 17.90 -31.30 27.18
CA SER A 5 18.47 -30.02 26.69
C SER A 5 18.54 -30.04 25.16
N VAL A 6 17.38 -30.08 24.51
CA VAL A 6 17.29 -29.53 23.15
C VAL A 6 17.46 -28.02 23.32
N VAL A 7 18.66 -27.51 23.08
CA VAL A 7 18.93 -26.07 23.07
C VAL A 7 18.25 -25.50 21.81
N PRO A 8 17.26 -24.60 21.91
CA PRO A 8 16.75 -23.91 20.73
C PRO A 8 17.85 -22.94 20.27
N ASN A 9 18.29 -23.03 19.02
CA ASN A 9 19.18 -22.03 18.43
C ASN A 9 18.36 -20.78 18.05
N ASP A 10 17.81 -20.10 19.06
CA ASP A 10 17.09 -18.82 18.97
C ASP A 10 18.08 -17.66 19.20
N ALA A 11 19.20 -17.64 18.49
CA ALA A 11 20.13 -16.52 18.57
C ALA A 11 19.48 -15.28 17.92
N VAL A 12 19.24 -14.24 18.73
CA VAL A 12 18.78 -12.93 18.23
C VAL A 12 19.88 -12.36 17.33
N ILE A 13 19.53 -12.11 16.06
CA ILE A 13 20.45 -11.51 15.09
C ILE A 13 20.56 -10.00 15.44
N PRO A 14 21.77 -9.44 15.59
CA PRO A 14 21.94 -8.02 15.87
C PRO A 14 21.31 -7.13 14.79
N LEU A 15 20.65 -6.05 15.20
CA LEU A 15 19.93 -5.17 14.28
C LEU A 15 20.79 -4.63 13.14
N ASP A 16 22.06 -4.28 13.41
CA ASP A 16 22.95 -3.74 12.38
C ASP A 16 23.25 -4.77 11.28
N GLN A 17 23.43 -6.04 11.65
CA GLN A 17 23.57 -7.13 10.67
C GLN A 17 22.30 -7.31 9.85
N LEU A 18 21.13 -7.19 10.48
CA LEU A 18 19.86 -7.24 9.74
C LEU A 18 19.78 -6.10 8.72
N PHE A 19 20.34 -4.92 9.01
CA PHE A 19 20.41 -3.81 8.06
C PHE A 19 21.39 -4.05 6.90
N ASP A 20 22.51 -4.71 7.14
CA ASP A 20 23.41 -5.15 6.07
C ASP A 20 22.69 -6.15 5.13
N ASP A 21 21.85 -7.01 5.70
CA ASP A 21 21.09 -8.03 4.97
C ASP A 21 19.97 -7.42 4.08
N LEU A 22 19.54 -6.17 4.28
CA LEU A 22 18.61 -5.47 3.38
C LEU A 22 19.15 -5.35 1.96
N ALA A 23 20.46 -5.12 1.85
CA ALA A 23 21.15 -4.93 0.58
C ALA A 23 21.58 -6.26 -0.07
N HIS A 24 21.36 -7.38 0.61
CA HIS A 24 21.77 -8.68 0.12
C HIS A 24 21.00 -9.05 -1.17
N PRO A 25 21.63 -9.55 -2.25
CA PRO A 25 20.96 -9.83 -3.52
C PRO A 25 19.92 -10.96 -3.45
N ASN A 26 20.01 -11.84 -2.45
CA ASN A 26 19.07 -12.94 -2.23
C ASN A 26 17.79 -12.45 -1.51
N PRO A 27 16.60 -12.52 -2.14
CA PRO A 27 15.34 -12.08 -1.53
C PRO A 27 14.93 -12.91 -0.30
N TYR A 28 15.40 -14.16 -0.18
CA TYR A 28 15.16 -14.98 1.01
C TYR A 28 15.84 -14.39 2.25
N ILE A 29 17.10 -13.94 2.11
CA ILE A 29 17.86 -13.32 3.21
C ILE A 29 17.20 -12.00 3.63
N GLN A 30 16.78 -11.18 2.67
CA GLN A 30 16.03 -9.95 2.97
C GLN A 30 14.74 -10.25 3.76
N SER A 31 13.98 -11.27 3.34
CA SER A 31 12.72 -11.65 4.01
C SER A 31 12.96 -12.17 5.44
N GLN A 32 14.01 -12.96 5.64
CA GLN A 32 14.43 -13.38 6.98
C GLN A 32 14.82 -12.17 7.82
N ALA A 33 15.55 -11.21 7.24
CA ALA A 33 15.94 -10.01 7.96
C ALA A 33 14.72 -9.20 8.43
N PHE A 34 13.74 -8.98 7.55
CA PHE A 34 12.50 -8.29 7.92
C PHE A 34 11.72 -9.03 9.01
N THR A 35 11.63 -10.36 8.92
CA THR A 35 10.95 -11.19 9.91
C THR A 35 11.64 -11.08 11.28
N ALA A 36 12.97 -11.14 11.31
CA ALA A 36 13.76 -10.97 12.53
C ALA A 36 13.62 -9.55 13.10
N MET A 37 13.62 -8.51 12.25
CA MET A 37 13.40 -7.13 12.69
C MET A 37 12.05 -6.94 13.39
N VAL A 38 10.97 -7.49 12.83
CA VAL A 38 9.63 -7.39 13.44
C VAL A 38 9.56 -8.17 14.76
N ARG A 39 10.18 -9.36 14.81
CA ARG A 39 10.16 -10.24 15.99
C ARG A 39 11.00 -9.69 17.14
N ASP A 40 12.22 -9.25 16.84
CA ASP A 40 13.24 -9.01 17.86
C ASP A 40 13.54 -7.52 18.09
N TRP A 41 13.26 -6.65 17.11
CA TRP A 41 13.61 -5.23 17.13
C TRP A 41 12.48 -4.29 16.72
N PRO A 42 11.21 -4.51 17.13
CA PRO A 42 10.08 -3.79 16.56
C PRO A 42 10.15 -2.26 16.77
N GLU A 43 10.68 -1.82 17.91
CA GLU A 43 10.77 -0.40 18.27
C GLU A 43 11.96 0.33 17.61
N GLN A 44 13.05 -0.39 17.34
CA GLN A 44 14.30 0.19 16.83
C GLN A 44 14.40 0.11 15.31
N ALA A 45 13.87 -0.94 14.70
CA ALA A 45 13.99 -1.20 13.27
C ALA A 45 13.08 -0.27 12.44
N LEU A 46 11.82 -0.09 12.84
CA LEU A 46 10.86 0.71 12.07
C LEU A 46 11.32 2.18 11.89
N PRO A 47 11.75 2.92 12.93
CA PRO A 47 12.27 4.29 12.74
C PRO A 47 13.47 4.36 11.79
N ARG A 48 14.39 3.39 11.87
CA ARG A 48 15.55 3.33 10.96
C ARG A 48 15.13 3.02 9.53
N LEU A 49 14.19 2.11 9.31
CA LEU A 49 13.63 1.83 7.99
C LEU A 49 12.99 3.09 7.39
N LEU A 50 12.20 3.84 8.17
CA LEU A 50 11.58 5.09 7.71
C LEU A 50 12.62 6.13 7.27
N GLN A 51 13.75 6.25 7.98
CA GLN A 51 14.86 7.12 7.56
C GLN A 51 15.50 6.69 6.23
N LEU A 52 15.39 5.41 5.87
CA LEU A 52 15.89 4.91 4.60
C LEU A 52 15.02 5.30 3.40
N LEU A 53 13.82 5.85 3.60
CA LEU A 53 12.94 6.28 2.50
C LEU A 53 13.47 7.50 1.73
N ASP A 54 14.42 8.23 2.30
CA ASP A 54 15.05 9.43 1.73
C ASP A 54 16.45 9.17 1.13
N GLN A 55 16.92 7.92 1.16
CA GLN A 55 18.28 7.63 0.73
C GLN A 55 18.42 7.68 -0.79
N PRO A 56 19.55 8.14 -1.36
CA PRO A 56 19.74 8.21 -2.81
C PRO A 56 19.79 6.82 -3.48
N ASP A 57 20.24 5.80 -2.76
CA ASP A 57 20.28 4.42 -3.25
C ASP A 57 18.87 3.84 -3.40
N ILE A 58 18.47 3.60 -4.66
CA ILE A 58 17.16 3.06 -5.03
C ILE A 58 16.95 1.65 -4.47
N SER A 59 17.99 0.82 -4.46
CA SER A 59 17.90 -0.56 -3.97
C SER A 59 17.63 -0.56 -2.47
N LEU A 60 18.31 0.30 -1.72
CA LEU A 60 18.12 0.46 -0.29
C LEU A 60 16.72 1.02 0.05
N ARG A 61 16.26 2.06 -0.67
CA ARG A 61 14.88 2.56 -0.53
C ARG A 61 13.85 1.47 -0.76
N ARG A 62 14.01 0.67 -1.82
CA ARG A 62 13.09 -0.43 -2.15
C ARG A 62 13.10 -1.54 -1.10
N ALA A 63 14.28 -1.87 -0.56
CA ALA A 63 14.40 -2.81 0.55
C ALA A 63 13.69 -2.28 1.80
N SER A 64 13.87 -1.00 2.12
CA SER A 64 13.16 -0.36 3.23
C SER A 64 11.64 -0.42 3.06
N VAL A 65 11.10 -0.06 1.89
CA VAL A 65 9.65 -0.17 1.61
C VAL A 65 9.12 -1.59 1.87
N ARG A 66 9.86 -2.63 1.45
CA ARG A 66 9.49 -4.03 1.73
C ARG A 66 9.55 -4.34 3.23
N GLY A 67 10.61 -3.88 3.90
CA GLY A 67 10.80 -4.06 5.33
C GLY A 67 9.69 -3.42 6.14
N ILE A 68 9.34 -2.16 5.86
CA ILE A 68 8.22 -1.45 6.49
C ILE A 68 6.90 -2.22 6.28
N GLY A 69 6.69 -2.77 5.08
CA GLY A 69 5.54 -3.62 4.80
C GLY A 69 5.41 -4.85 5.71
N ALA A 70 6.52 -5.38 6.24
CA ALA A 70 6.50 -6.50 7.19
C ALA A 70 5.99 -6.09 8.59
N PHE A 71 6.10 -4.81 8.96
CA PHE A 71 5.58 -4.27 10.23
C PHE A 71 4.05 -4.14 10.23
N GLY A 72 3.41 -4.22 9.07
CA GLY A 72 1.95 -4.20 8.95
C GLY A 72 1.33 -2.93 9.53
N ALA A 73 0.25 -3.10 10.29
CA ALA A 73 -0.50 -2.00 10.90
C ALA A 73 0.36 -1.01 11.73
N ALA A 74 1.43 -1.50 12.38
CA ALA A 74 2.31 -0.65 13.20
C ALA A 74 3.04 0.42 12.39
N ALA A 75 3.21 0.21 11.08
CA ALA A 75 3.85 1.19 10.20
C ALA A 75 2.91 2.32 9.74
N LEU A 76 1.59 2.18 9.89
CA LEU A 76 0.64 3.04 9.18
C LEU A 76 0.66 4.51 9.63
N LEU A 77 0.71 4.75 10.94
CA LEU A 77 0.79 6.11 11.49
C LEU A 77 2.18 6.74 11.27
N PRO A 78 3.30 6.04 11.55
CA PRO A 78 4.62 6.59 11.24
C PRO A 78 4.82 6.94 9.76
N LEU A 79 4.24 6.15 8.84
CA LEU A 79 4.23 6.48 7.41
C LEU A 79 3.45 7.76 7.10
N ALA A 80 2.35 8.02 7.83
CA ALA A 80 1.53 9.21 7.64
C ALA A 80 2.33 10.45 8.06
N ASP A 81 3.00 10.36 9.22
CA ASP A 81 3.86 11.42 9.74
C ASP A 81 4.99 11.76 8.75
N VAL A 82 5.66 10.74 8.18
CA VAL A 82 6.73 10.95 7.19
C VAL A 82 6.18 11.53 5.88
N PHE A 83 5.02 11.07 5.42
CA PHE A 83 4.39 11.58 4.20
C PHE A 83 4.05 13.07 4.35
N GLN A 84 3.37 13.43 5.44
CA GLN A 84 2.92 14.80 5.71
C GLN A 84 4.07 15.76 6.05
N GLY A 85 5.13 15.25 6.67
CA GLY A 85 6.30 16.03 7.02
C GLY A 85 7.28 16.29 5.87
N SER A 86 7.11 15.65 4.71
CA SER A 86 8.11 15.68 3.63
C SER A 86 7.69 16.50 2.41
N THR A 87 8.57 17.40 1.98
CA THR A 87 8.44 18.11 0.70
C THR A 87 9.06 17.32 -0.46
N ASP A 88 9.82 16.25 -0.20
CA ASP A 88 10.43 15.43 -1.24
C ASP A 88 9.43 14.41 -1.82
N SER A 89 9.14 14.53 -3.12
CA SER A 89 8.21 13.64 -3.81
C SER A 89 8.66 12.18 -3.85
N THR A 90 9.97 11.89 -3.77
CA THR A 90 10.53 10.54 -3.70
C THR A 90 10.20 9.90 -2.37
N VAL A 91 10.33 10.66 -1.27
CA VAL A 91 9.97 10.19 0.09
C VAL A 91 8.47 9.91 0.15
N ARG A 92 7.65 10.87 -0.28
CA ARG A 92 6.19 10.71 -0.31
C ARG A 92 5.75 9.52 -1.17
N ALA A 93 6.33 9.34 -2.36
CA ALA A 93 6.04 8.18 -3.21
C ALA A 93 6.46 6.86 -2.56
N SER A 94 7.54 6.87 -1.77
CA SER A 94 8.00 5.68 -1.03
C SER A 94 7.09 5.35 0.15
N CYS A 95 6.56 6.35 0.86
CA CYS A 95 5.54 6.13 1.89
C CYS A 95 4.28 5.45 1.31
N VAL A 96 3.79 5.96 0.18
CA VAL A 96 2.62 5.40 -0.49
C VAL A 96 2.86 3.97 -0.99
N LYS A 97 4.06 3.67 -1.50
CA LYS A 97 4.44 2.28 -1.85
C LYS A 97 4.52 1.38 -0.63
N ALA A 98 4.97 1.90 0.53
CA ALA A 98 4.97 1.14 1.78
C ALA A 98 3.54 0.86 2.26
N TYR A 99 2.60 1.80 2.12
CA TYR A 99 1.18 1.53 2.35
C TYR A 99 0.64 0.39 1.48
N ALA A 100 0.92 0.42 0.17
CA ALA A 100 0.54 -0.67 -0.73
C ALA A 100 1.16 -2.02 -0.29
N GLN A 101 2.41 -2.01 0.17
CA GLN A 101 3.07 -3.23 0.68
C GLN A 101 2.43 -3.75 1.97
N VAL A 102 2.06 -2.87 2.91
CA VAL A 102 1.33 -3.24 4.13
C VAL A 102 0.00 -3.90 3.77
N ALA A 103 -0.79 -3.28 2.90
CA ALA A 103 -2.09 -3.81 2.47
C ALA A 103 -1.95 -5.15 1.73
N SER A 104 -0.93 -5.29 0.88
CA SER A 104 -0.64 -6.54 0.17
C SER A 104 -0.20 -7.67 1.10
N ASN A 105 0.62 -7.37 2.12
CA ASN A 105 1.09 -8.36 3.09
C ASN A 105 0.01 -8.75 4.11
N GLN A 106 -0.93 -7.85 4.41
CA GLN A 106 -2.01 -8.06 5.37
C GLN A 106 -3.36 -7.65 4.75
N PRO A 107 -3.94 -8.48 3.84
CA PRO A 107 -5.23 -8.16 3.22
C PRO A 107 -6.32 -7.92 4.26
N GLY A 108 -7.04 -6.80 4.13
CA GLY A 108 -8.10 -6.40 5.05
C GLY A 108 -7.64 -5.67 6.31
N VAL A 109 -6.35 -5.35 6.44
CA VAL A 109 -5.86 -4.45 7.50
C VAL A 109 -6.58 -3.10 7.41
N LEU A 110 -7.04 -2.59 8.55
CA LEU A 110 -7.71 -1.29 8.62
C LEU A 110 -6.68 -0.17 8.69
N PHE A 111 -6.77 0.76 7.76
CA PHE A 111 -5.98 1.97 7.74
C PHE A 111 -6.59 3.01 8.68
N PRO A 112 -5.82 3.59 9.61
CA PRO A 112 -6.31 4.67 10.45
C PRO A 112 -6.63 5.91 9.61
N PRO A 113 -7.47 6.84 10.12
CA PRO A 113 -7.88 8.04 9.39
C PRO A 113 -6.70 8.86 8.83
N GLU A 114 -5.61 8.97 9.57
CA GLU A 114 -4.41 9.71 9.19
C GLU A 114 -3.69 9.06 7.99
N ALA A 115 -3.63 7.73 7.94
CA ALA A 115 -3.07 7.00 6.81
C ALA A 115 -3.99 7.10 5.57
N MET A 116 -5.31 7.04 5.77
CA MET A 116 -6.29 7.27 4.70
C MET A 116 -6.22 8.70 4.17
N ALA A 117 -6.00 9.70 5.04
CA ALA A 117 -5.79 11.09 4.66
C ALA A 117 -4.51 11.25 3.84
N ALA A 118 -3.40 10.64 4.25
CA ALA A 118 -2.16 10.66 3.47
C ALA A 118 -2.34 10.05 2.05
N LEU A 119 -3.07 8.95 1.93
CA LEU A 119 -3.40 8.37 0.61
C LEU A 119 -4.33 9.27 -0.22
N HIS A 120 -5.30 9.93 0.41
CA HIS A 120 -6.16 10.91 -0.25
C HIS A 120 -5.37 12.13 -0.75
N ASP A 121 -4.51 12.68 0.09
CA ASP A 121 -3.65 13.82 -0.27
C ASP A 121 -2.69 13.42 -1.39
N GLY A 122 -2.17 12.20 -1.34
CA GLY A 122 -1.35 11.61 -2.39
C GLY A 122 -2.02 11.57 -3.76
N LEU A 123 -3.35 11.44 -3.85
CA LEU A 123 -4.07 11.53 -5.14
C LEU A 123 -3.99 12.93 -5.77
N ASN A 124 -3.83 13.96 -4.95
CA ASN A 124 -3.75 15.36 -5.33
C ASN A 124 -2.30 15.89 -5.33
N ASP A 125 -1.32 15.01 -5.17
CA ASP A 125 0.09 15.41 -5.12
C ASP A 125 0.55 15.98 -6.47
N ASP A 126 1.35 17.05 -6.41
CA ASP A 126 1.94 17.69 -7.59
C ASP A 126 2.85 16.72 -8.38
N SER A 127 3.40 15.69 -7.73
CA SER A 127 4.17 14.65 -8.38
C SER A 127 3.26 13.56 -8.95
N PRO A 128 3.28 13.34 -10.29
CA PRO A 128 2.52 12.26 -10.90
C PRO A 128 2.89 10.87 -10.37
N VAL A 129 4.12 10.70 -9.88
CA VAL A 129 4.58 9.43 -9.30
C VAL A 129 3.87 9.14 -7.98
N VAL A 130 3.64 10.17 -7.14
CA VAL A 130 2.91 10.03 -5.88
C VAL A 130 1.43 9.78 -6.15
N ALA A 131 0.83 10.54 -7.08
CA ALA A 131 -0.56 10.37 -7.49
C ALA A 131 -0.87 8.95 -7.99
N VAL A 132 -0.07 8.44 -8.93
CA VAL A 132 -0.24 7.07 -9.46
C VAL A 132 -0.03 6.02 -8.37
N ALA A 133 1.00 6.18 -7.53
CA ALA A 133 1.23 5.26 -6.43
C ALA A 133 0.04 5.24 -5.44
N SER A 134 -0.61 6.38 -5.21
CA SER A 134 -1.71 6.52 -4.24
C SER A 134 -2.97 5.81 -4.72
N VAL A 135 -3.26 5.93 -6.02
CA VAL A 135 -4.32 5.16 -6.67
C VAL A 135 -4.08 3.65 -6.51
N MET A 136 -2.85 3.19 -6.77
CA MET A 136 -2.50 1.78 -6.62
C MET A 136 -2.61 1.30 -5.18
N ALA A 137 -2.11 2.10 -4.22
CA ALA A 137 -2.19 1.78 -2.80
C ALA A 137 -3.64 1.67 -2.32
N LEU A 138 -4.51 2.61 -2.72
CA LEU A 138 -5.95 2.56 -2.40
C LEU A 138 -6.64 1.32 -2.98
N GLY A 139 -6.25 0.89 -4.19
CA GLY A 139 -6.71 -0.38 -4.76
C GLY A 139 -6.31 -1.59 -3.89
N GLN A 140 -5.10 -1.59 -3.32
CA GLN A 140 -4.63 -2.65 -2.42
C GLN A 140 -5.26 -2.58 -1.02
N VAL A 141 -5.56 -1.38 -0.51
CA VAL A 141 -6.32 -1.19 0.74
C VAL A 141 -7.70 -1.86 0.66
N GLY A 142 -8.30 -1.89 -0.54
CA GLY A 142 -9.50 -2.67 -0.79
C GLY A 142 -10.78 -1.97 -0.31
N VAL A 143 -11.70 -2.74 0.29
CA VAL A 143 -13.08 -2.30 0.60
C VAL A 143 -13.13 -0.98 1.37
N GLN A 144 -12.20 -0.75 2.30
CA GLN A 144 -12.13 0.49 3.08
C GLN A 144 -11.94 1.75 2.20
N ALA A 145 -11.24 1.63 1.06
CA ALA A 145 -10.98 2.73 0.15
C ALA A 145 -12.15 3.02 -0.81
N VAL A 146 -13.18 2.16 -0.89
CA VAL A 146 -14.26 2.27 -1.88
C VAL A 146 -14.99 3.61 -1.79
N SER A 147 -15.40 4.04 -0.60
CA SER A 147 -16.11 5.32 -0.43
C SER A 147 -15.26 6.53 -0.84
N LEU A 148 -13.97 6.50 -0.52
CA LEU A 148 -13.03 7.54 -0.91
C LEU A 148 -12.86 7.60 -2.43
N LEU A 149 -12.61 6.46 -3.05
CA LEU A 149 -12.44 6.36 -4.50
C LEU A 149 -13.71 6.74 -5.27
N LEU A 150 -14.89 6.42 -4.75
CA LEU A 150 -16.17 6.88 -5.34
C LEU A 150 -16.32 8.40 -5.26
N ALA A 151 -15.88 9.03 -4.17
CA ALA A 151 -15.89 10.50 -4.08
C ALA A 151 -14.92 11.13 -5.09
N VAL A 152 -13.71 10.56 -5.24
CA VAL A 152 -12.72 11.02 -6.22
C VAL A 152 -13.21 10.83 -7.66
N ALA A 153 -13.91 9.72 -7.95
CA ALA A 153 -14.51 9.46 -9.26
C ALA A 153 -15.62 10.45 -9.65
N GLN A 154 -16.21 11.15 -8.67
CA GLN A 154 -17.20 12.22 -8.87
C GLN A 154 -16.56 13.61 -8.92
N GLY A 155 -15.24 13.70 -8.69
CA GLY A 155 -14.51 14.96 -8.67
C GLY A 155 -14.41 15.61 -10.05
N SER A 156 -13.99 16.87 -10.06
CA SER A 156 -13.87 17.67 -11.28
C SER A 156 -12.62 17.41 -12.12
N ASN A 157 -11.71 16.52 -11.66
CA ASN A 157 -10.48 16.18 -12.37
C ASN A 157 -10.66 14.82 -13.09
N PRO A 158 -10.84 14.80 -14.43
CA PRO A 158 -11.11 13.57 -15.17
C PRO A 158 -9.99 12.53 -15.03
N ALA A 159 -8.72 12.96 -14.96
CA ALA A 159 -7.60 12.03 -14.84
C ALA A 159 -7.62 11.29 -13.49
N GLN A 160 -7.90 12.00 -12.39
CA GLN A 160 -8.06 11.40 -11.08
C GLN A 160 -9.30 10.51 -11.02
N ALA A 161 -10.41 10.96 -11.61
CA ALA A 161 -11.64 10.19 -11.64
C ALA A 161 -11.47 8.85 -12.38
N VAL A 162 -10.81 8.85 -13.54
CA VAL A 162 -10.44 7.63 -14.28
C VAL A 162 -9.53 6.73 -13.46
N ALA A 163 -8.53 7.31 -12.79
CA ALA A 163 -7.63 6.53 -11.95
C ALA A 163 -8.38 5.88 -10.77
N ALA A 164 -9.30 6.60 -10.14
CA ALA A 164 -10.15 6.09 -9.08
C ALA A 164 -11.09 4.98 -9.56
N VAL A 165 -11.73 5.13 -10.72
CA VAL A 165 -12.55 4.06 -11.33
C VAL A 165 -11.72 2.81 -11.63
N ASN A 166 -10.48 2.98 -12.10
CA ASN A 166 -9.58 1.86 -12.36
C ASN A 166 -9.14 1.15 -11.06
N ALA A 167 -8.87 1.90 -9.98
CA ALA A 167 -8.60 1.31 -8.67
C ALA A 167 -9.82 0.58 -8.12
N LEU A 168 -11.01 1.18 -8.19
CA LEU A 168 -12.28 0.56 -7.81
C LEU A 168 -12.45 -0.79 -8.52
N ALA A 169 -12.20 -0.85 -9.83
CA ALA A 169 -12.32 -2.09 -10.61
C ALA A 169 -11.40 -3.24 -10.18
N GLN A 170 -10.37 -2.97 -9.36
CA GLN A 170 -9.48 -3.98 -8.79
C GLN A 170 -9.91 -4.45 -7.40
N ILE A 171 -10.86 -3.75 -6.75
CA ILE A 171 -11.31 -4.05 -5.40
C ILE A 171 -12.37 -5.15 -5.44
N ALA A 172 -12.14 -6.21 -4.67
CA ALA A 172 -13.12 -7.27 -4.45
C ALA A 172 -14.17 -6.84 -3.41
N ASP A 173 -15.12 -5.99 -3.82
CA ASP A 173 -16.32 -5.63 -3.05
C ASP A 173 -17.58 -6.16 -3.78
N PRO A 174 -18.38 -7.06 -3.17
CA PRO A 174 -19.61 -7.59 -3.77
C PRO A 174 -20.62 -6.52 -4.19
N GLU A 175 -20.64 -5.38 -3.49
CA GLU A 175 -21.57 -4.27 -3.76
C GLU A 175 -21.04 -3.30 -4.82
N LEU A 176 -19.77 -3.45 -5.24
CA LEU A 176 -19.09 -2.50 -6.11
C LEU A 176 -19.83 -2.29 -7.43
N GLU A 177 -20.36 -3.36 -8.02
CA GLU A 177 -21.09 -3.24 -9.28
C GLU A 177 -22.29 -2.31 -9.15
N GLY A 178 -23.06 -2.42 -8.05
CA GLY A 178 -24.18 -1.52 -7.77
C GLY A 178 -23.72 -0.08 -7.57
N LYS A 179 -22.61 0.12 -6.85
CA LYS A 179 -22.01 1.44 -6.62
C LYS A 179 -21.52 2.10 -7.93
N LEU A 180 -20.86 1.35 -8.81
CA LEU A 180 -20.40 1.83 -10.12
C LEU A 180 -21.58 2.13 -11.06
N ARG A 181 -22.65 1.33 -11.03
CA ARG A 181 -23.88 1.63 -11.78
C ARG A 181 -24.55 2.91 -11.31
N ALA A 182 -24.63 3.12 -9.99
CA ALA A 182 -25.17 4.36 -9.43
C ALA A 182 -24.34 5.57 -9.85
N LEU A 183 -23.00 5.44 -9.85
CA LEU A 183 -22.09 6.47 -10.33
C LEU A 183 -22.33 6.78 -11.82
N GLN A 184 -22.47 5.76 -12.68
CA GLN A 184 -22.72 5.95 -14.12
C GLN A 184 -24.01 6.74 -14.43
N GLN A 185 -25.02 6.69 -13.55
CA GLN A 185 -26.28 7.43 -13.71
C GLN A 185 -26.19 8.89 -13.25
N GLN A 186 -25.06 9.33 -12.70
CA GLN A 186 -24.89 10.72 -12.30
C GLN A 186 -24.74 11.63 -13.53
N VAL A 187 -25.45 12.75 -13.48
CA VAL A 187 -25.37 13.79 -14.51
C VAL A 187 -24.09 14.58 -14.34
N GLY A 188 -23.39 14.84 -15.44
CA GLY A 188 -22.21 15.72 -15.45
C GLY A 188 -20.87 15.02 -15.24
N LEU A 189 -20.84 13.69 -15.27
CA LEU A 189 -19.57 12.97 -15.37
C LEU A 189 -18.89 13.25 -16.72
N ASP A 190 -17.57 13.34 -16.68
CA ASP A 190 -16.75 13.48 -17.87
C ASP A 190 -16.93 12.26 -18.80
N PRO A 191 -17.03 12.44 -20.14
CA PRO A 191 -17.23 11.34 -21.07
C PRO A 191 -16.19 10.22 -20.96
N TYR A 192 -14.93 10.56 -20.66
CA TYR A 192 -13.86 9.58 -20.51
C TYR A 192 -13.99 8.78 -19.21
N VAL A 193 -14.53 9.40 -18.15
CA VAL A 193 -14.89 8.70 -16.91
C VAL A 193 -16.02 7.70 -17.16
N LEU A 194 -17.03 8.09 -17.96
CA LEU A 194 -18.12 7.18 -18.36
C LEU A 194 -17.63 5.96 -19.15
N GLU A 195 -16.74 6.16 -20.13
CA GLU A 195 -16.12 5.05 -20.89
C GLU A 195 -15.31 4.12 -19.96
N THR A 196 -14.60 4.69 -19.00
CA THR A 196 -13.83 3.92 -18.02
C THR A 196 -14.75 3.12 -17.11
N LEU A 197 -15.90 3.67 -16.70
CA LEU A 197 -16.92 2.98 -15.91
C LEU A 197 -17.52 1.80 -16.67
N GLU A 198 -17.85 1.97 -17.95
CA GLU A 198 -18.33 0.88 -18.81
C GLU A 198 -17.31 -0.26 -18.88
N SER A 199 -16.04 0.10 -19.11
CA SER A 199 -14.93 -0.86 -19.15
C SER A 199 -14.72 -1.57 -17.81
N ALA A 200 -14.87 -0.86 -16.68
CA ALA A 200 -14.76 -1.42 -15.34
C ALA A 200 -15.90 -2.41 -15.05
N LEU A 201 -17.14 -2.04 -15.40
CA LEU A 201 -18.32 -2.90 -15.23
C LEU A 201 -18.24 -4.16 -16.10
N ALA A 202 -17.70 -4.07 -17.32
CA ALA A 202 -17.46 -5.22 -18.18
C ALA A 202 -16.45 -6.19 -17.54
N ARG A 203 -15.31 -5.68 -17.07
CA ARG A 203 -14.28 -6.48 -16.37
C ARG A 203 -14.81 -7.17 -15.12
N ALA A 204 -15.64 -6.49 -14.33
CA ALA A 204 -16.25 -7.06 -13.13
C ALA A 204 -17.19 -8.23 -13.45
N LYS A 205 -17.95 -8.15 -14.56
CA LYS A 205 -18.79 -9.25 -15.04
C LYS A 205 -17.97 -10.46 -15.47
N ASP A 206 -16.88 -10.22 -16.22
CA ASP A 206 -16.00 -11.30 -16.70
C ASP A 206 -15.31 -12.04 -15.56
N LEU A 207 -14.87 -11.33 -14.50
CA LEU A 207 -14.30 -11.96 -13.31
C LEU A 207 -15.31 -12.85 -12.59
N LYS A 208 -16.55 -12.37 -12.40
CA LYS A 208 -17.63 -13.16 -11.77
C LYS A 208 -17.95 -14.41 -12.58
N ALA A 209 -17.99 -14.30 -13.91
CA ALA A 209 -18.26 -15.44 -14.80
C ALA A 209 -17.18 -16.53 -14.69
N ARG A 210 -15.91 -16.15 -14.54
CA ARG A 210 -14.78 -17.08 -14.40
C ARG A 210 -14.70 -17.78 -13.03
N GLN A 211 -15.29 -17.20 -11.99
CA GLN A 211 -15.31 -17.78 -10.64
C GLN A 211 -16.46 -18.79 -10.43
N LEU A 212 -17.39 -18.88 -11.38
CA LEU A 212 -18.53 -19.80 -11.38
C LEU A 212 -18.28 -21.07 -12.23
N HIS A 213 -17.04 -21.26 -12.71
CA HIS A 213 -16.57 -22.40 -13.49
C HIS A 213 -15.35 -23.03 -12.82
#